data_AF-A0A4Y1Q299-F1
#
_entry.id   AF-A0A4Y1Q299-F1
#
_cell.length_a   1.000
_cell.length_b   1.000
_cell.length_c   1.000
_cell.angle_alpha   90.00
_cell.angle_beta   90.00
_cell.angle_gamma   90.00
#
_symmetry.space_group_name_H-M   'P 1'
#
loop_
_entity.id
_entity.type
_entity.pdbx_description
1 polymer ?
#
loop_
_entity_poly.entity_id
_entity_poly.type
_entity_poly.pdbx_seq_one_letter_code
_entity_poly.pdbx_strand_id
1 'polypeptide(L)'
;GIGPAYSGKASRSGLRVHHLFDANTFAEKFRKIVEGRFKRYGYFEYDTEGEIERYKHIAERLKPFVVDSIAYTHDALAAKKRILVEGANAL
;
A
#
# COMPACT_ATOMS: atom_id res chain seq x y z
N GLY A 1 -7.26 -9.60 2.38
CA GLY A 1 -6.82 -9.93 1.01
C GLY A 1 -5.31 -9.88 0.83
N ILE A 2 -4.55 -10.66 1.62
CA ILE A 2 -3.07 -10.69 1.55
C ILE A 2 -2.60 -11.22 0.19
N GLY A 3 -3.11 -12.38 -0.25
CA GLY A 3 -2.77 -12.99 -1.54
C GLY A 3 -3.06 -12.08 -2.75
N PRO A 4 -4.28 -11.53 -2.91
CA PRO A 4 -4.58 -10.60 -3.99
C PRO A 4 -3.71 -9.34 -4.01
N ALA A 5 -3.32 -8.81 -2.83
CA ALA A 5 -2.38 -7.69 -2.75
C ALA A 5 -0.97 -8.08 -3.26
N TYR A 6 -0.45 -9.25 -2.88
CA TYR A 6 0.82 -9.76 -3.41
C TYR A 6 0.75 -10.09 -4.92
N SER A 7 -0.39 -10.58 -5.42
CA SER A 7 -0.61 -10.75 -6.86
C SER A 7 -0.56 -9.40 -7.61
N GLY A 8 -1.12 -8.34 -7.01
CA GLY A 8 -0.97 -6.96 -7.49
C GLY A 8 0.48 -6.48 -7.52
N LYS A 9 1.27 -6.80 -6.48
CA LYS A 9 2.72 -6.54 -6.44
C LYS A 9 3.45 -7.27 -7.57
N ALA A 10 3.21 -8.58 -7.72
CA ALA A 10 3.86 -9.40 -8.73
C ALA A 10 3.53 -8.95 -10.17
N SER A 11 2.28 -8.53 -10.40
CA SER A 11 1.84 -7.98 -11.70
C SER A 11 2.26 -6.52 -11.92
N ARG A 12 2.90 -5.86 -10.93
CA ARG A 12 3.31 -4.45 -10.95
C ARG A 12 2.14 -3.46 -11.09
N SER A 13 0.94 -3.90 -10.72
CA SER A 13 -0.30 -3.09 -10.75
C SER A 13 -0.71 -2.56 -9.38
N GLY A 14 -0.11 -3.09 -8.31
CA GLY A 14 -0.46 -2.73 -6.93
C GLY A 14 -0.09 -1.30 -6.53
N LEU A 15 -0.84 -0.75 -5.59
CA LEU A 15 -0.53 0.52 -4.94
C LEU A 15 0.45 0.31 -3.76
N ARG A 16 1.39 1.24 -3.60
CA ARG A 16 2.32 1.33 -2.46
C ARG A 16 1.97 2.56 -1.63
N VAL A 17 2.49 2.61 -0.39
CA VAL A 17 2.25 3.70 0.58
C VAL A 17 2.50 5.08 -0.02
N HIS A 18 3.58 5.25 -0.79
CA HIS A 18 3.91 6.57 -1.36
C HIS A 18 2.84 7.11 -2.32
N HIS A 19 2.07 6.26 -3.00
CA HIS A 19 1.01 6.74 -3.89
C HIS A 19 -0.08 7.50 -3.14
N LEU A 20 -0.26 7.26 -1.83
CA LEU A 20 -1.26 7.97 -1.02
C LEU A 20 -1.05 9.49 -0.99
N PHE A 21 0.16 9.96 -1.26
CA PHE A 21 0.53 11.38 -1.18
C PHE A 21 0.39 12.12 -2.52
N ASP A 22 -0.04 11.44 -3.58
CA ASP A 22 -0.53 12.05 -4.82
C ASP A 22 -1.98 11.59 -5.04
N ALA A 23 -2.92 12.42 -4.59
CA ALA A 23 -4.33 12.08 -4.60
C ALA A 23 -4.88 11.76 -5.99
N ASN A 24 -4.39 12.45 -7.03
CA ASN A 24 -4.85 12.24 -8.41
C ASN A 24 -4.34 10.91 -8.95
N THR A 25 -3.03 10.66 -8.80
CA THR A 25 -2.41 9.40 -9.23
C THR A 25 -2.96 8.21 -8.46
N PHE A 26 -3.21 8.36 -7.15
CA PHE A 26 -3.83 7.33 -6.33
C PHE A 26 -5.22 6.98 -6.85
N ALA A 27 -6.09 7.98 -7.01
CA ALA A 27 -7.47 7.78 -7.42
C ALA A 27 -7.56 7.13 -8.81
N GLU A 28 -6.74 7.58 -9.78
CA GLU A 28 -6.68 6.98 -11.11
C GLU A 28 -6.28 5.51 -11.06
N LYS A 29 -5.20 5.18 -10.33
CA LYS A 29 -4.71 3.80 -10.21
C LYS A 29 -5.69 2.92 -9.43
N PHE A 30 -6.32 3.45 -8.39
CA PHE A 30 -7.29 2.72 -7.57
C PHE A 30 -8.50 2.30 -8.41
N ARG A 31 -9.08 3.24 -9.18
CA ARG A 31 -10.18 2.93 -10.12
C ARG A 31 -9.80 1.84 -11.12
N LYS A 32 -8.59 1.92 -11.71
CA LYS A 32 -8.08 0.88 -12.63
C LYS A 32 -7.93 -0.48 -11.95
N ILE A 33 -7.50 -0.52 -10.69
CA ILE A 33 -7.43 -1.78 -9.93
C ILE A 33 -8.82 -2.36 -9.75
N VAL A 34 -9.80 -1.56 -9.32
CA VAL A 34 -11.19 -2.01 -9.12
C VAL A 34 -11.80 -2.51 -10.44
N GLU A 35 -11.64 -1.75 -11.53
CA GLU A 35 -12.07 -2.14 -12.87
C GLU A 35 -11.47 -3.50 -13.28
N GLY A 36 -10.18 -3.71 -13.02
CA GLY A 36 -9.51 -4.99 -13.26
C GLY A 36 -10.08 -6.14 -12.42
N ARG A 37 -10.57 -5.86 -11.21
CA ARG A 37 -11.25 -6.88 -10.39
C ARG A 37 -12.63 -7.21 -10.92
N PHE A 38 -13.41 -6.21 -11.35
CA PHE A 38 -14.69 -6.45 -12.02
C PHE A 38 -14.53 -7.28 -13.29
N LYS A 39 -13.53 -6.99 -14.11
CA LYS A 39 -13.22 -7.78 -15.32
C LYS A 39 -12.88 -9.23 -15.02
N ARG A 40 -12.18 -9.50 -13.91
CA ARG A 40 -11.73 -10.85 -13.57
C ARG A 40 -12.76 -11.68 -12.84
N TYR A 41 -13.56 -11.06 -11.97
CA TYR A 41 -14.42 -11.77 -11.02
C TYR A 41 -15.92 -11.48 -11.22
N GLY A 42 -16.28 -10.70 -12.24
CA GLY A 42 -17.63 -10.18 -12.41
C GLY A 42 -17.87 -8.94 -11.56
N TYR A 43 -19.01 -8.29 -11.81
CA TYR A 43 -19.43 -7.12 -11.02
C TYR A 43 -19.80 -7.53 -9.59
N PHE A 44 -19.39 -6.71 -8.63
CA PHE A 44 -19.81 -6.80 -7.24
C PHE A 44 -19.99 -5.38 -6.70
N GLU A 45 -20.89 -5.21 -5.73
CA GLU A 45 -21.10 -3.90 -5.10
C GLU A 45 -19.83 -3.44 -4.39
N TYR A 46 -19.31 -2.28 -4.80
CA TYR A 46 -18.08 -1.72 -4.24
C TYR A 46 -18.05 -0.19 -4.42
N ASP A 47 -18.06 0.54 -3.31
CA ASP A 47 -17.97 2.00 -3.32
C ASP A 47 -16.53 2.47 -3.55
N THR A 48 -16.20 2.64 -4.84
CA THR A 48 -14.84 3.01 -5.25
C THR A 48 -14.48 4.43 -4.81
N GLU A 49 -15.43 5.36 -4.87
CA GLU A 49 -15.18 6.78 -4.56
C GLU A 49 -15.14 7.01 -3.05
N GLY A 50 -16.01 6.37 -2.28
CA GLY A 50 -15.96 6.40 -0.83
C GLY A 50 -14.66 5.80 -0.28
N GLU A 51 -14.15 4.72 -0.88
CA GLU A 51 -12.86 4.16 -0.51
C GLU A 51 -11.70 5.12 -0.84
N ILE A 52 -11.71 5.77 -2.00
CA ILE A 52 -10.70 6.79 -2.35
C ILE A 52 -10.69 7.91 -1.31
N GLU A 53 -11.86 8.40 -0.90
CA GLU A 53 -11.96 9.44 0.13
C GLU A 53 -11.45 8.94 1.49
N ARG A 54 -11.84 7.73 1.89
CA ARG A 54 -11.35 7.08 3.11
C ARG A 54 -9.83 6.98 3.13
N TYR A 55 -9.19 6.66 2.00
CA TYR A 55 -7.74 6.58 1.89
C TYR A 55 -7.04 7.93 1.99
N LYS A 56 -7.67 9.05 1.59
CA LYS A 56 -7.12 10.40 1.82
C LYS A 56 -7.00 10.71 3.31
N HIS A 57 -8.03 10.42 4.09
CA HIS A 57 -7.99 10.61 5.54
C HIS A 57 -6.94 9.73 6.23
N ILE A 58 -6.75 8.51 5.72
CA ILE A 58 -5.68 7.62 6.19
C ILE A 58 -4.30 8.20 5.85
N ALA A 59 -4.13 8.76 4.65
CA ALA A 59 -2.87 9.36 4.22
C ALA A 59 -2.40 10.46 5.19
N GLU A 60 -3.31 11.34 5.62
CA GLU A 60 -3.00 12.41 6.59
C GLU A 60 -2.52 11.85 7.94
N ARG A 61 -3.19 10.82 8.45
CA ARG A 61 -2.80 10.17 9.71
C ARG A 61 -1.48 9.39 9.58
N LEU A 62 -1.21 8.84 8.41
CA LEU A 62 -0.03 8.00 8.16
C LEU A 62 1.23 8.83 7.88
N LYS A 63 1.07 10.03 7.32
CA LYS A 63 2.15 10.93 6.88
C LYS A 63 3.35 11.05 7.84
N PRO A 64 3.17 11.28 9.17
CA PRO A 64 4.32 11.42 10.07
C PRO A 64 5.11 10.12 10.31
N PHE A 65 4.58 8.96 9.91
CA PHE A 65 5.21 7.66 10.10
C PHE A 65 5.88 7.11 8.83
N VAL A 66 5.75 7.81 7.70
CA VAL A 66 6.35 7.38 6.43
C VAL A 66 7.79 7.86 6.35
N VAL A 67 8.71 6.91 6.24
CA VAL A 67 10.16 7.15 6.11
C VAL A 67 10.72 6.37 4.94
N ASP A 68 11.88 6.78 4.43
CA ASP A 68 12.71 5.88 3.62
C ASP A 68 13.25 4.78 4.54
N SER A 69 12.62 3.62 4.49
CA SER A 69 12.96 2.49 5.36
C SER A 69 14.39 1.97 5.11
N ILE A 70 14.93 2.15 3.91
CA ILE A 70 16.29 1.68 3.58
C ILE A 70 17.29 2.57 4.29
N ALA A 71 17.18 3.89 4.12
CA ALA A 71 18.04 4.86 4.80
C ALA A 71 17.91 4.75 6.32
N TYR A 72 16.67 4.75 6.84
CA TYR A 72 16.41 4.64 8.28
C TYR A 72 17.04 3.39 8.91
N THR A 73 16.91 2.23 8.24
CA THR A 73 17.48 0.98 8.74
C THR A 73 19.01 0.98 8.62
N HIS A 74 19.56 1.53 7.54
CA HIS A 74 21.00 1.65 7.34
C HIS A 74 21.66 2.51 8.42
N ASP A 75 21.07 3.68 8.72
CA ASP A 75 21.57 4.58 9.75
C ASP A 75 21.50 3.94 11.15
N ALA A 76 20.42 3.20 11.44
CA ALA A 76 20.29 2.47 12.70
C ALA A 76 21.37 1.39 12.87
N LEU A 77 21.70 0.68 11.79
CA LEU A 77 22.78 -0.31 11.77
C LEU A 77 24.15 0.36 11.96
N ALA A 78 24.42 1.45 11.24
CA ALA A 78 25.67 2.21 11.37
C ALA A 78 25.86 2.76 12.79
N ALA A 79 24.77 3.20 13.44
CA ALA A 79 24.74 3.63 14.82
C ALA A 79 24.77 2.47 15.85
N LYS A 80 25.02 1.23 15.41
CA LYS A 80 25.11 0.00 16.24
C LYS A 80 23.87 -0.22 17.13
N LYS A 81 22.68 0.15 16.66
CA LYS A 81 21.42 -0.14 17.36
C LYS A 81 21.14 -1.64 17.33
N ARG A 82 20.47 -2.15 18.37
CA ARG A 82 19.95 -3.52 18.39
C ARG A 82 18.62 -3.55 17.65
N ILE A 83 18.48 -4.45 16.68
CA ILE A 83 17.29 -4.57 15.83
C ILE A 83 16.72 -5.98 16.02
N LEU A 84 15.44 -6.06 16.41
CA LEU A 84 14.67 -7.31 16.43
C LEU A 84 13.86 -7.40 15.14
N VAL A 85 13.96 -8.52 14.44
CA VAL A 85 13.14 -8.83 13.26
C VAL A 85 12.03 -9.79 13.67
N GLU A 86 10.81 -9.29 13.77
CA GLU A 86 9.62 -10.07 14.16
C GLU A 86 9.01 -10.75 12.93
N GLY A 87 9.26 -12.05 12.76
CA GLY A 87 8.64 -12.85 11.70
C GLY A 87 7.15 -13.07 11.94
N ALA A 88 6.32 -12.90 10.90
CA ALA A 88 4.86 -12.99 11.02
C ALA A 88 4.27 -14.37 10.70
N ASN A 89 4.82 -15.09 9.71
CA ASN A 89 4.38 -16.43 9.31
C ASN A 89 5.42 -17.49 9.67
N ALA A 90 5.02 -18.76 9.62
CA ALA A 90 5.90 -19.91 9.82
C ALA A 90 6.45 -20.44 8.48
N LEU A 91 7.54 -21.22 8.56
CA LEU A 91 8.09 -21.99 7.45
C LEU A 91 7.20 -23.19 7.12
#